data_AF-A0A9D8XTN5-F1
#
_entry.id   AF-A0A9D8XTN5-F1
#
_cell.length_a   1.000
_cell.length_b   1.000
_cell.length_c   1.000
_cell.angle_alpha   90.00
_cell.angle_beta   90.00
_cell.angle_gamma   90.00
#
_symmetry.space_group_name_H-M   'P 1'
#
loop_
_entity.id
_entity.type
_entity.pdbx_description
1 polymer ?
#
loop_
_entity_poly.entity_id
_entity_poly.type
_entity_poly.pdbx_seq_one_letter_code
_entity_poly.pdbx_strand_id
1 'polypeptide(L)' 'AYDMNPTLNDHQSLLINSRTNKADLSILLNSCEEYMLTPEVAKGIINEVLTAIKDWRTLANRLGIAKREINLFEGVF' A
#
# COMPACT_ATOMS: atom_id res chain seq x y z
N ALA A 1 -2.89 1.12 15.18
CA ALA A 1 -1.45 1.13 14.85
C ALA A 1 -0.98 2.59 14.93
N TYR A 2 -0.01 2.90 15.79
CA TYR A 2 0.35 4.30 16.12
C TYR A 2 1.79 4.69 15.71
N ASP A 3 2.52 3.81 15.04
CA ASP A 3 3.84 4.11 14.48
C ASP A 3 3.92 3.57 13.06
N MET A 4 3.44 4.36 12.10
CA MET A 4 3.58 4.09 10.67
C MET A 4 4.75 4.96 10.20
N ASN A 5 5.94 4.38 10.11
CA ASN A 5 7.11 5.05 9.52
C ASN A 5 7.11 4.78 8.01
N PRO A 6 6.74 5.77 7.16
CA PRO A 6 6.73 5.57 5.73
C PRO A 6 8.14 5.23 5.25
N THR A 7 8.24 4.25 4.36
CA THR A 7 9.51 3.76 3.83
C THR A 7 9.41 3.59 2.32
N LEU A 8 10.55 3.78 1.64
CA LEU A 8 10.72 3.49 0.21
C LEU A 8 11.22 2.05 -0.02
N ASN A 9 11.20 1.22 1.02
CA ASN A 9 11.67 -0.15 0.92
C ASN A 9 10.64 -1.02 0.18
N ASP A 10 11.10 -1.72 -0.85
CA ASP A 10 10.31 -2.70 -1.60
C ASP A 10 10.03 -3.98 -0.80
N HIS A 11 10.43 -4.02 0.47
CA HIS A 11 10.23 -5.12 1.41
C HIS A 11 9.58 -4.64 2.71
N GLN A 12 8.58 -5.40 3.16
CA GLN A 12 7.90 -5.24 4.44
C GLN A 12 8.77 -5.77 5.59
N SER A 13 8.51 -5.27 6.80
CA SER A 13 9.21 -5.75 8.01
C SER A 13 8.89 -7.21 8.35
N LEU A 14 7.69 -7.67 7.97
CA LEU A 14 7.23 -9.03 8.16
C LEU A 14 6.98 -9.70 6.81
N LEU A 15 7.11 -11.03 6.82
CA LEU A 15 6.70 -11.85 5.70
C LEU A 15 5.20 -11.66 5.40
N ILE A 16 4.88 -11.47 4.13
CA ILE A 16 3.51 -11.38 3.59
C ILE A 16 2.95 -12.77 3.33
N ASN A 17 3.82 -13.77 3.18
CA ASN A 17 3.45 -15.17 3.10
C ASN A 17 4.60 -16.02 3.61
N SER A 18 4.46 -17.34 3.58
CA SER A 18 5.50 -18.28 4.01
C SER A 18 6.90 -18.12 3.36
N ARG A 19 7.05 -17.30 2.30
CA ARG A 19 8.26 -17.23 1.47
C ARG A 19 8.85 -15.83 1.27
N THR A 20 8.04 -14.76 1.31
CA THR A 20 8.51 -13.42 0.94
C THR A 20 7.85 -12.31 1.73
N ASN A 21 8.57 -11.21 1.91
CA ASN A 21 8.10 -9.93 2.43
C ASN A 21 8.09 -8.83 1.36
N LYS A 22 8.26 -9.16 0.08
CA LYS A 22 8.29 -8.16 -1.01
C LYS A 22 6.94 -7.44 -1.10
N ALA A 23 6.96 -6.11 -1.03
CA ALA A 23 5.80 -5.24 -1.10
C ALA A 23 5.24 -5.18 -2.54
N ASP A 24 4.45 -6.19 -2.91
CA ASP A 24 3.87 -6.34 -4.24
C ASP A 24 2.39 -6.76 -4.13
N LEU A 25 1.50 -6.02 -4.78
CA LEU A 25 0.06 -6.26 -4.71
C LEU A 25 -0.36 -7.59 -5.35
N SER A 26 0.36 -8.06 -6.38
CA SER A 26 0.07 -9.35 -7.00
C SER A 26 0.47 -10.48 -6.05
N ILE A 27 1.61 -10.35 -5.36
CA ILE A 27 2.02 -11.31 -4.32
C ILE A 27 1.02 -11.31 -3.18
N LEU A 28 0.59 -10.14 -2.71
CA LEU A 28 -0.40 -10.01 -1.63
C LEU A 28 -1.72 -10.69 -2.00
N LEU A 29 -2.23 -10.43 -3.21
CA LEU A 29 -3.47 -11.06 -3.69
C LEU A 29 -3.33 -12.58 -3.80
N ASN A 30 -2.22 -13.08 -4.36
CA ASN A 30 -1.97 -14.52 -4.49
C ASN A 30 -1.75 -15.22 -3.14
N SER A 31 -1.46 -14.46 -2.07
CA SER A 31 -1.26 -14.99 -0.72
C SER A 31 -2.56 -15.07 0.09
N CYS A 32 -3.71 -14.68 -0.48
CA CYS A 32 -4.97 -14.57 0.25
C CYS A 32 -5.42 -15.85 0.96
N GLU A 33 -5.15 -17.02 0.36
CA GLU A 33 -5.49 -18.31 0.95
C GLU A 33 -4.72 -18.59 2.26
N GLU A 34 -3.46 -18.14 2.38
CA GLU A 34 -2.67 -18.27 3.62
C GLU A 34 -3.30 -17.45 4.78
N TYR A 35 -4.14 -16.47 4.44
CA TYR A 35 -4.92 -15.66 5.38
C TYR A 35 -6.38 -16.11 5.51
N MET A 36 -6.74 -17.26 4.95
CA MET A 36 -8.12 -17.79 4.96
C MET A 36 -9.14 -16.85 4.28
N LEU A 37 -8.68 -16.04 3.32
CA LEU A 37 -9.52 -15.15 2.54
C LEU A 37 -9.76 -15.73 1.16
N THR A 38 -10.97 -15.52 0.62
CA THR A 38 -11.21 -15.83 -0.79
C THR A 38 -10.55 -14.76 -1.68
N PRO A 39 -10.20 -15.09 -2.93
CA PRO A 39 -9.64 -14.13 -3.88
C PRO A 39 -10.53 -12.90 -4.09
N GLU A 40 -11.85 -13.08 -4.06
CA GLU A 40 -12.83 -11.98 -4.22
C GLU A 40 -12.77 -11.00 -3.05
N VAL A 41 -12.70 -11.51 -1.82
CA VAL A 41 -12.60 -10.67 -0.60
C VAL A 41 -11.27 -9.92 -0.60
N ALA A 42 -10.16 -10.62 -0.87
CA ALA A 42 -8.83 -10.00 -0.93
C ALA A 42 -8.76 -8.91 -2.00
N LYS A 43 -9.31 -9.16 -3.18
CA LYS A 43 -9.41 -8.16 -4.25
C LYS A 43 -10.28 -6.96 -3.84
N GLY A 44 -11.37 -7.20 -3.12
CA GLY A 44 -12.21 -6.15 -2.54
C GLY A 44 -11.41 -5.21 -1.64
N ILE A 45 -10.71 -5.76 -0.65
CA ILE A 45 -9.87 -5.01 0.30
C ILE A 45 -8.80 -4.19 -0.43
N ILE A 46 -8.07 -4.81 -1.37
CA ILE A 46 -7.04 -4.11 -2.16
C ILE A 46 -7.66 -2.95 -2.95
N ASN A 47 -8.81 -3.17 -3.59
CA ASN A 47 -9.48 -2.13 -4.37
C ASN A 47 -10.00 -0.98 -3.49
N GLU A 48 -10.49 -1.25 -2.28
CA GLU A 48 -10.89 -0.22 -1.34
C GLU A 48 -9.72 0.69 -0.96
N VAL A 49 -8.56 0.11 -0.65
CA VAL A 49 -7.33 0.86 -0.35
C VAL A 49 -6.89 1.67 -1.57
N LEU A 50 -6.78 1.06 -2.75
CA LEU A 50 -6.40 1.74 -4.00
C LEU A 50 -7.34 2.91 -4.31
N THR A 51 -8.64 2.72 -4.12
CA THR A 51 -9.65 3.75 -4.34
C THR A 51 -9.52 4.90 -3.35
N ALA A 52 -9.23 4.60 -2.08
CA ALA A 52 -9.06 5.61 -1.06
C ALA A 52 -7.81 6.47 -1.30
N ILE A 53 -6.73 5.90 -1.83
CA ILE A 53 -5.47 6.60 -2.08
C ILE A 53 -5.39 7.27 -3.46
N LYS A 54 -6.26 6.92 -4.43
CA LYS A 54 -6.13 7.40 -5.83
C LYS A 54 -6.00 8.92 -5.98
N ASP A 55 -6.68 9.68 -5.11
CA ASP A 55 -6.73 11.14 -5.13
C ASP A 55 -5.78 11.79 -4.10
N TRP A 56 -4.79 11.03 -3.59
CA TRP A 56 -3.89 11.48 -2.52
C TRP A 56 -3.20 12.80 -2.86
N ARG A 57 -2.80 13.00 -4.12
CA ARG A 57 -2.11 14.22 -4.55
C ARG A 57 -3.00 15.45 -4.49
N THR A 58 -4.27 15.31 -4.88
CA THR A 58 -5.27 16.37 -4.78
C THR A 58 -5.51 16.71 -3.30
N LEU A 59 -5.62 15.69 -2.45
CA LEU A 59 -5.76 15.87 -1.02
C LEU A 59 -4.53 16.57 -0.40
N ALA A 60 -3.32 16.15 -0.75
CA ALA A 60 -2.07 16.74 -0.28
C ALA A 60 -1.96 18.23 -0.64
N ASN A 61 -2.32 18.58 -1.88
CA ASN A 61 -2.38 19.98 -2.30
C ASN A 61 -3.41 20.79 -1.48
N ARG A 62 -4.61 20.22 -1.26
CA ARG A 62 -5.66 20.88 -0.46
C ARG A 62 -5.25 21.09 1.00
N LEU A 63 -4.44 20.18 1.54
CA LEU A 63 -3.89 20.26 2.89
C LEU A 63 -2.66 21.16 3.00
N GLY A 64 -2.17 21.72 1.88
CA GLY A 64 -1.02 22.62 1.86
C GLY A 64 0.32 21.93 2.08
N ILE A 65 0.42 20.62 1.79
CA ILE A 65 1.70 19.90 1.84
C ILE A 65 2.68 20.53 0.85
N ALA A 66 3.95 20.65 1.24
CA ALA A 66 4.93 21.32 0.40
C ALA A 66 5.14 20.56 -0.92
N LYS A 67 5.24 21.28 -2.03
CA LYS A 67 5.45 20.69 -3.36
C LYS A 67 6.69 19.77 -3.42
N ARG A 68 7.73 20.11 -2.65
CA ARG A 68 8.93 19.26 -2.51
C ARG A 68 8.60 17.89 -1.92
N GLU A 69 7.73 17.83 -0.91
CA GLU A 69 7.29 16.58 -0.29
C GLU A 69 6.40 15.80 -1.24
N ILE A 70 5.43 16.45 -1.90
CA ILE A 70 4.58 15.81 -2.91
C ILE A 70 5.44 15.18 -4.03
N ASN A 71 6.46 15.89 -4.51
CA ASN A 71 7.35 15.38 -5.54
C ASN A 71 8.22 14.22 -5.04
N LEU A 72 8.62 14.20 -3.77
CA LEU A 72 9.33 13.06 -3.17
C LEU A 72 8.47 11.79 -3.21
N PHE A 73 7.16 11.92 -2.95
CA PHE A 73 6.21 10.80 -2.95
C PHE A 73 5.70 10.41 -4.35
N GLU A 74 5.91 11.24 -5.37
CA GLU A 74 5.47 10.94 -6.75
C GLU A 74 6.18 9.73 -7.36
N GLY A 75 7.43 9.45 -6.98
CA GLY A 75 8.16 8.26 -7.43
C GLY A 75 7.74 6.94 -6.78
N VAL A 76 6.76 6.98 -5.88
CA VAL A 76 6.36 5.85 -5.01
C VAL A 76 5.00 5.27 -5.40
N PHE A 77 4.11 6.11 -5.97
CA PHE A 77 2.75 5.76 -6.38
C PHE A 77 2.63 5.73 -7.90
#